data_AF-A0A9E2UBZ6-F1
#
_entry.id   AF-A0A9E2UBZ6-F1
#
_cell.length_a   1.000
_cell.length_b   1.000
_cell.length_c   1.000
_cell.angle_alpha   90.00
_cell.angle_beta   90.00
_cell.angle_gamma   90.00
#
_symmetry.space_group_name_H-M   'P 1'
#
loop_
_entity.id
_entity.type
_entity.pdbx_description
1 polymer ?
#
loop_
_entity_poly.entity_id
_entity_poly.type
_entity_poly.pdbx_seq_one_letter_code
_entity_poly.pdbx_strand_id
1 'polypeptide(L)' 'MVRERRLGAREVEEIFAAFAEAMRELPPDVEAGWLDIHGDLRLAPDIARKLRTARRVRQLLQDLSHREHEG' A
#
# COMPACT_ATOMS: atom_id res chain seq x y z
N MET A 1 -18.85 11.03 18.71
CA MET A 1 -18.72 11.16 17.24
C MET A 1 -17.25 11.29 16.91
N VAL A 2 -16.66 10.33 16.19
CA VAL A 2 -15.31 10.52 15.64
C VAL A 2 -15.45 11.52 14.50
N ARG A 3 -14.87 12.73 14.65
CA ARG A 3 -14.78 13.68 13.54
C ARG A 3 -13.91 13.02 12.47
N GLU A 4 -14.49 12.74 11.30
CA GLU A 4 -13.72 12.31 10.14
C GLU A 4 -12.76 13.43 9.73
N ARG A 5 -11.51 13.31 10.18
CA ARG A 5 -10.43 14.21 9.82
C ARG A 5 -9.89 13.75 8.47
N ARG A 6 -9.88 14.66 7.49
CA ARG A 6 -9.15 14.42 6.23
C ARG A 6 -7.65 14.38 6.53
N LEU A 7 -7.02 13.27 6.15
CA LEU A 7 -5.57 13.10 6.25
C LEU A 7 -4.88 13.79 5.07
N GLY A 8 -3.79 14.51 5.35
CA GLY A 8 -2.87 15.01 4.34
C GLY A 8 -2.00 13.88 3.76
N ALA A 9 -1.35 14.12 2.62
CA ALA A 9 -0.55 13.10 1.94
C ALA A 9 0.55 12.50 2.83
N ARG A 10 1.24 13.34 3.61
CA ARG A 10 2.29 12.90 4.54
C ARG A 10 1.75 12.04 5.68
N GLU A 11 0.58 12.39 6.22
CA GLU A 11 -0.06 11.61 7.28
C GLU A 11 -0.52 10.25 6.76
N VAL A 12 -1.02 10.20 5.51
CA VAL A 12 -1.35 8.95 4.84
C VAL A 12 -0.10 8.08 4.64
N GLU A 13 1.00 8.67 4.20
CA GLU A 13 2.28 7.98 4.03
C GLU A 13 2.79 7.38 5.34
N GLU A 14 2.82 8.17 6.42
CA GLU A 14 3.25 7.73 7.76
C GLU A 14 2.37 6.57 8.27
N ILE A 15 1.05 6.63 8.07
CA ILE A 15 0.14 5.54 8.46
C ILE A 15 0.39 4.28 7.64
N PHE A 16 0.55 4.40 6.32
CA PHE A 16 0.81 3.23 5.46
C PHE A 16 2.17 2.59 5.76
N ALA A 17 3.20 3.40 6.08
CA ALA A 17 4.51 2.89 6.48
C ALA A 17 4.42 2.09 7.80
N ALA A 18 3.83 2.67 8.84
CA ALA A 18 3.63 2.00 10.12
C ALA A 18 2.78 0.72 9.99
N PHE A 19 1.75 0.76 9.14
CA PHE A 19 0.93 -0.41 8.83
C PHE A 19 1.73 -1.51 8.15
N ALA A 20 2.53 -1.17 7.12
CA ALA A 20 3.35 -2.14 6.42
C ALA A 20 4.42 -2.77 7.32
N GLU A 21 5.01 -2.00 8.23
CA GLU A 21 5.96 -2.50 9.23
C GLU A 21 5.29 -3.50 10.17
N ALA A 22 4.15 -3.14 10.76
CA ALA A 22 3.39 -4.04 11.63
C ALA A 22 2.97 -5.34 10.92
N MET A 23 2.62 -5.26 9.63
CA MET A 23 2.23 -6.45 8.84
C MET A 23 3.41 -7.41 8.57
N ARG A 24 4.67 -6.92 8.55
CA ARG A 24 5.86 -7.79 8.40
C ARG A 24 6.16 -8.63 9.64
N GLU A 25 5.76 -8.15 10.81
CA GLU A 25 5.97 -8.86 12.08
C GLU A 25 4.91 -9.94 12.32
N LEU A 26 3.80 -9.89 11.59
CA LEU A 26 2.73 -10.86 11.68
C LEU A 26 2.99 -12.06 10.76
N PRO A 27 2.59 -13.28 11.16
CA PRO A 27 2.66 -14.43 10.26
C PRO A 27 1.84 -14.14 8.99
N PRO A 28 2.29 -14.61 7.82
CA PRO A 28 1.65 -14.22 6.57
C PRO A 28 0.21 -14.71 6.51
N ASP A 29 -0.74 -13.78 6.62
CA ASP A 29 -2.16 -14.02 6.40
C ASP A 29 -2.47 -14.04 4.90
N VAL A 30 -2.08 -15.15 4.26
CA VAL A 30 -2.35 -15.45 2.85
C VAL A 30 -3.84 -15.67 2.58
N GLU A 31 -4.65 -16.05 3.59
CA GLU A 31 -6.10 -16.23 3.41
C GLU A 31 -6.84 -14.89 3.31
N ALA A 32 -6.40 -13.88 4.06
CA ALA A 32 -6.96 -12.54 3.98
C ALA A 32 -6.50 -11.79 2.71
N GLY A 33 -5.46 -12.29 2.02
CA GLY A 33 -5.04 -11.82 0.68
C GLY A 33 -4.21 -10.54 0.68
N TRP A 34 -3.69 -10.14 1.85
CA TRP A 34 -2.87 -8.93 2.02
C TRP A 34 -1.38 -9.19 1.92
N LEU A 35 -0.94 -10.44 1.87
CA LEU A 35 0.47 -10.80 1.74
C LEU A 35 0.64 -11.73 0.54
N ASP A 36 1.71 -11.53 -0.23
CA ASP A 36 2.05 -12.44 -1.32
C ASP A 36 2.83 -13.66 -0.83
N ILE A 37 3.25 -14.52 -1.76
CA ILE A 37 3.96 -15.78 -1.45
C ILE A 37 5.34 -15.55 -0.80
N HIS A 38 5.86 -14.31 -0.83
CA HIS A 38 7.12 -13.90 -0.22
C HIS A 38 6.90 -13.18 1.12
N GLY A 39 5.65 -12.96 1.54
CA GLY A 39 5.30 -12.20 2.74
C GLY A 39 5.28 -10.69 2.52
N ASP A 40 5.32 -10.23 1.27
CA ASP A 40 5.25 -8.81 0.94
C ASP A 40 3.81 -8.31 0.93
N LEU A 41 3.61 -7.09 1.42
CA LEU A 41 2.29 -6.47 1.52
C LEU A 41 1.65 -6.25 0.15
N ARG A 42 0.61 -7.01 -0.13
CA ARG A 42 -0.33 -6.82 -1.23
C ARG A 42 -1.50 -5.95 -0.79
N LEU A 43 -1.75 -4.89 -1.53
CA LEU A 43 -2.98 -4.11 -1.38
C LEU A 43 -4.18 -4.99 -1.72
N ALA A 44 -5.21 -5.00 -0.86
CA ALA A 44 -6.46 -5.70 -1.16
C ALA A 44 -7.03 -5.33 -2.54
N PRO A 45 -7.74 -6.23 -3.23
CA PRO A 45 -8.16 -6.04 -4.61
C PRO A 45 -8.95 -4.74 -4.88
N ASP A 46 -9.75 -4.28 -3.93
CA ASP A 46 -10.54 -3.05 -4.06
C ASP A 46 -9.67 -1.80 -3.87
N ILE A 47 -8.74 -1.81 -2.91
CA ILE A 47 -7.76 -0.74 -2.69
C ILE A 47 -6.82 -0.65 -3.90
N ALA A 48 -6.29 -1.77 -4.36
CA ALA A 48 -5.47 -1.86 -5.55
C ALA A 48 -6.22 -1.33 -6.79
N ARG A 49 -7.52 -1.58 -6.91
CA ARG A 49 -8.37 -1.04 -7.98
C ARG A 49 -8.55 0.47 -7.88
N LYS A 50 -8.84 0.99 -6.68
CA LYS A 50 -8.98 2.44 -6.39
C LYS A 50 -7.68 3.20 -6.66
N LEU A 51 -6.55 2.62 -6.27
CA LEU A 51 -5.22 3.19 -6.52
C LEU A 51 -4.86 3.13 -8.00
N ARG A 52 -5.16 2.01 -8.69
CA ARG A 52 -5.00 1.91 -10.15
C ARG A 52 -5.94 2.83 -10.93
N THR A 53 -7.07 3.28 -10.39
CA THR A 53 -7.91 4.28 -11.07
C THR A 53 -7.44 5.72 -10.83
N ALA A 54 -6.73 5.97 -9.73
CA ALA A 54 -6.13 7.27 -9.45
C ALA A 54 -4.93 7.54 -10.38
N ARG A 55 -5.06 8.52 -11.28
CA ARG A 55 -4.03 8.87 -12.28
C ARG A 55 -2.66 9.12 -11.65
N ARG A 56 -2.62 9.87 -10.54
CA ARG A 56 -1.37 10.21 -9.84
C ARG A 56 -0.68 8.98 -9.25
N VAL A 57 -1.46 8.04 -8.72
CA VAL A 57 -0.92 6.80 -8.13
C VAL A 57 -0.41 5.86 -9.21
N ARG A 58 -1.13 5.71 -10.34
CA ARG A 58 -0.62 4.95 -11.50
C ARG A 58 0.75 5.43 -11.94
N GLN A 59 0.91 6.75 -12.06
CA GLN A 59 2.16 7.35 -12.53
C GLN A 59 3.30 7.08 -11.53
N LEU A 60 3.01 7.20 -10.23
CA LEU A 60 3.96 6.91 -9.16
C LEU A 60 4.39 5.44 -9.12
N LEU A 61 3.45 4.50 -9.34
CA LEU A 61 3.75 3.07 -9.42
C LEU A 61 4.60 2.72 -10.66
N GLN A 62 4.35 3.38 -11.79
CA GLN A 62 5.17 3.22 -13.00
C GLN A 62 6.60 3.73 -12.76
N ASP A 63 6.75 4.90 -12.14
CA ASP A 63 8.05 5.48 -11.82
C ASP A 63 8.85 4.60 -10.84
N LEU A 64 8.20 4.00 -9.84
CA LEU A 64 8.84 3.08 -8.90
C LEU A 64 9.32 1.81 -9.59
N SER A 65 8.45 1.17 -10.39
CA SER A 65 8.81 -0.04 -11.12
C SER A 65 9.96 0.21 -12.11
N HIS A 66 10.01 1.38 -12.74
CA HIS A 66 11.10 1.74 -13.64
C HIS A 66 12.44 1.85 -12.89
N ARG A 67 12.45 2.48 -11.71
CA ARG A 67 13.65 2.61 -10.86
C ARG A 67 14.18 1.27 -10.36
N GLU A 68 13.29 0.32 -10.06
CA GLU A 68 13.68 -1.03 -9.64
C GLU A 68 14.30 -1.86 -10.77
N HIS A 69 13.99 -1.56 -12.04
CA HIS A 69 14.58 -2.25 -13.21
C HIS A 69 15.87 -1.59 -13.73
N GLU A 70 16.13 -0.34 -13.34
CA GLU A 70 17.34 0.41 -13.72
C GLU A 70 18.45 0.38 -12.64
N GLY A 71 18.19 -0.26 -11.49
CA GLY A 71 19.08 -0.38 -10.35
C GLY A 71 19.85 -1.69 -10.26
#